data_AF-A0A1V5L0G0-F1
#
_entry.id   AF-A0A1V5L0G0-F1
#
_cell.length_a   1.000
_cell.length_b   1.000
_cell.length_c   1.000
_cell.angle_alpha   90.00
_cell.angle_beta   90.00
_cell.angle_gamma   90.00
#
_symmetry.space_group_name_H-M   'P 1'
#
loop_
_entity.id
_entity.type
_entity.pdbx_description
1 polymer ?
#
loop_
_entity_poly.entity_id
_entity_poly.type
_entity_poly.pdbx_seq_one_letter_code
_entity_poly.pdbx_strand_id
1 'polypeptide(L)'
;MIDPLALDSSATILALSPPEGTGLLNVDGPSRLLITAQVNAFKTSANFTKTSRVTCTLQHEDVAGRESLGRRVEATMHPLPSAGVDVVSLALVGSVDVDAGAHDVSIQCSALDSPPANAGVSFFSASVNVDAVPR
;
A
#
# COMPACT_ATOMS: atom_id res chain seq x y z
N MET A 1 10.01 -20.49 34.33
CA MET A 1 8.61 -20.88 34.02
C MET A 1 8.12 -19.84 33.03
N ILE A 2 7.96 -20.22 31.76
CA ILE A 2 7.55 -19.36 30.64
C ILE A 2 6.16 -19.81 30.23
N ASP A 3 5.20 -18.88 30.13
CA ASP A 3 4.14 -18.80 29.09
C ASP A 3 3.13 -17.67 29.42
N PRO A 4 2.37 -17.11 28.46
CA PRO A 4 2.83 -16.48 27.21
C PRO A 4 2.18 -15.10 26.95
N LEU A 5 2.64 -14.47 25.87
CA LEU A 5 2.07 -13.32 25.16
C LEU A 5 0.53 -13.26 25.16
N ALA A 6 -0.02 -12.22 25.78
CA ALA A 6 -1.34 -11.71 25.43
C ALA A 6 -1.16 -10.40 24.65
N LEU A 7 -0.72 -10.52 23.39
CA LEU A 7 -0.87 -9.45 22.41
C LEU A 7 -2.19 -9.72 21.68
N ASP A 8 -3.29 -9.40 22.35
CA ASP A 8 -4.61 -9.37 21.73
C ASP A 8 -4.68 -8.14 20.82
N SER A 9 -4.04 -8.26 19.66
CA SER A 9 -4.11 -7.28 18.58
C SER A 9 -5.14 -7.77 17.58
N SER A 10 -6.40 -7.60 17.94
CA SER A 10 -7.52 -7.68 17.01
C SER A 10 -7.42 -6.52 16.00
N ALA A 11 -6.51 -6.66 15.03
CA ALA A 11 -6.45 -5.79 13.86
C ALA A 11 -7.68 -6.09 13.00
N THR A 12 -8.67 -5.21 13.07
CA THR A 12 -9.78 -5.23 12.10
C THR A 12 -9.19 -4.75 10.77
N ILE A 13 -8.73 -5.69 9.95
CA ILE A 13 -8.39 -5.42 8.55
C ILE A 13 -9.73 -5.17 7.86
N LEU A 14 -10.15 -3.91 7.83
CA LEU A 14 -11.22 -3.48 6.95
C LEU A 14 -10.65 -3.52 5.53
N ALA A 15 -10.70 -4.70 4.92
CA ALA A 15 -10.47 -4.90 3.50
C ALA A 15 -11.62 -4.21 2.75
N LEU A 16 -11.58 -2.88 2.69
CA LEU A 16 -12.13 -2.16 1.56
C LEU A 16 -11.35 -2.72 0.36
N SER A 17 -12.03 -3.42 -0.54
CA SER A 17 -11.43 -4.04 -1.72
C SER A 17 -10.29 -3.17 -2.23
N PRO A 18 -9.07 -3.72 -2.40
CA PRO A 18 -7.94 -2.91 -2.86
C PRO A 18 -8.40 -2.18 -4.12
N PRO A 19 -8.11 -0.88 -4.29
CA PRO A 19 -8.30 -0.28 -5.61
C PRO A 19 -7.52 -1.16 -6.60
N GLU A 20 -8.24 -1.84 -7.48
CA GLU A 20 -7.68 -2.81 -8.43
C GLU A 20 -6.82 -2.07 -9.45
N GLY A 21 -5.57 -1.81 -9.06
CA GLY A 21 -4.46 -1.64 -9.98
C GLY A 21 -3.62 -2.90 -9.90
N THR A 22 -4.11 -3.99 -10.46
CA THR A 22 -3.31 -5.19 -10.69
C THR A 22 -2.70 -5.10 -12.08
N GLY A 23 -1.38 -5.08 -12.13
CA GLY A 23 -0.63 -5.17 -13.37
C GLY A 23 -0.24 -6.61 -13.61
N LEU A 24 -1.21 -7.47 -13.98
CA LEU A 24 -0.87 -8.83 -14.41
C LEU A 24 -0.04 -8.72 -15.69
N LEU A 25 1.17 -9.24 -15.62
CA LEU A 25 2.12 -9.19 -16.71
C LEU A 25 2.63 -10.60 -17.00
N ASN A 26 2.55 -11.00 -18.26
CA ASN A 26 3.29 -12.16 -18.74
C ASN A 26 4.57 -11.70 -19.40
N VAL A 27 5.69 -12.25 -18.97
CA VAL A 27 7.02 -11.89 -19.47
C VAL A 27 7.58 -13.08 -20.25
N ASP A 28 8.03 -12.84 -21.48
CA ASP A 28 8.45 -13.91 -22.41
C ASP A 28 9.90 -14.40 -22.19
N GLY A 29 10.67 -13.73 -21.33
CA GLY A 29 12.08 -14.02 -21.05
C GLY A 29 12.57 -13.28 -19.82
N PRO A 30 13.78 -13.61 -19.31
CA PRO A 30 14.37 -12.91 -18.17
C PRO A 30 14.36 -11.39 -18.41
N SER A 31 13.71 -10.66 -17.50
CA SER A 31 13.48 -9.23 -17.65
C SER A 31 13.62 -8.51 -16.32
N ARG A 32 13.81 -7.20 -16.39
CA ARG A 32 13.68 -6.32 -15.23
C ARG A 32 12.34 -5.60 -15.31
N LEU A 33 11.52 -5.73 -14.28
CA LEU A 33 10.31 -4.94 -14.11
C LEU A 33 10.69 -3.60 -13.48
N LEU A 34 10.30 -2.50 -14.12
CA LEU A 34 10.36 -1.15 -13.58
C LEU A 34 8.94 -0.72 -13.22
N ILE A 35 8.71 -0.40 -11.96
CA ILE A 35 7.36 -0.21 -11.42
C ILE A 35 7.24 1.20 -10.87
N THR A 36 6.24 1.91 -11.33
CA THR A 36 5.80 3.20 -10.76
C THR A 36 4.35 3.09 -10.37
N ALA A 37 4.01 3.59 -9.19
CA ALA A 37 2.65 3.51 -8.69
C ALA A 37 2.29 4.74 -7.88
N GLN A 38 1.00 5.06 -7.85
CA GLN A 38 0.47 6.15 -7.06
C GLN A 38 -0.84 5.73 -6.43
N VAL A 39 -1.07 6.20 -5.20
CA VAL A 39 -2.34 6.04 -4.50
C VAL A 39 -2.63 7.30 -3.69
N ASN A 40 -3.89 7.69 -3.63
CA ASN A 40 -4.32 8.78 -2.79
C ASN A 40 -5.01 8.24 -1.53
N ALA A 41 -4.79 8.91 -0.41
CA ALA A 41 -5.48 8.66 0.84
C ALA A 41 -6.19 9.93 1.31
N PHE A 42 -7.39 9.79 1.85
CA PHE A 42 -8.15 10.91 2.42
C PHE A 42 -8.71 10.56 3.80
N LYS A 43 -8.88 11.58 4.64
CA LYS A 43 -9.54 11.44 5.94
C LYS A 43 -11.05 11.47 5.77
N THR A 44 -11.76 10.59 6.47
CA THR A 44 -13.22 10.57 6.48
C THR A 44 -13.78 11.46 7.59
N SER A 45 -15.06 11.85 7.46
CA SER A 45 -15.65 12.96 8.19
C SER A 45 -15.74 12.84 9.71
N ALA A 46 -15.55 11.63 10.24
CA ALA A 46 -15.55 11.38 11.66
C ALA A 46 -14.20 11.71 12.37
N ASN A 47 -13.10 11.98 11.65
CA ASN A 47 -11.76 12.01 12.25
C ASN A 47 -10.89 13.20 11.86
N PHE A 48 -11.50 14.28 11.38
CA PHE A 48 -10.77 15.46 10.93
C PHE A 48 -9.90 16.08 12.03
N THR A 49 -10.26 15.99 13.30
CA THR A 49 -9.53 16.62 14.41
C THR A 49 -8.27 15.88 14.87
N LYS A 50 -7.96 14.70 14.31
CA LYS A 50 -6.82 13.87 14.72
C LYS A 50 -5.73 13.80 13.66
N THR A 51 -4.48 13.63 14.05
CA THR A 51 -3.41 13.30 13.10
C THR A 51 -3.53 11.83 12.69
N SER A 52 -3.46 11.54 11.40
CA SER A 52 -3.43 10.16 10.89
C SER A 52 -2.14 9.92 10.12
N ARG A 53 -1.63 8.68 10.17
CA ARG A 53 -0.48 8.28 9.37
C ARG A 53 -0.89 7.16 8.44
N VAL A 54 -0.42 7.25 7.21
CA VAL A 54 -0.67 6.27 6.15
C VAL A 54 0.67 5.72 5.71
N THR A 55 0.70 4.42 5.47
CA THR A 55 1.85 3.77 4.87
C THR A 55 1.44 2.94 3.67
N CYS A 56 2.26 2.95 2.62
CA CYS A 56 2.06 2.15 1.43
C CYS A 56 3.38 1.49 1.01
N THR A 57 3.29 0.28 0.45
CA THR A 57 4.42 -0.49 -0.08
C THR A 57 4.00 -1.15 -1.40
N LEU A 58 4.93 -1.32 -2.33
CA LEU A 58 4.70 -2.14 -3.53
C LEU A 58 4.89 -3.61 -3.19
N GLN A 59 4.10 -4.47 -3.82
CA GLN A 59 4.23 -5.92 -3.71
C GLN A 59 4.37 -6.52 -5.10
N HIS A 60 5.23 -7.51 -5.22
CA HIS A 60 5.34 -8.39 -6.39
C HIS A 60 4.96 -9.79 -5.96
N GLU A 61 4.20 -10.49 -6.78
CA GLU A 61 3.82 -11.88 -6.57
C GLU A 61 4.03 -12.70 -7.84
N ASP A 62 4.62 -13.88 -7.66
CA ASP A 62 4.80 -14.89 -8.68
C ASP A 62 4.53 -16.29 -8.10
N VAL A 63 4.93 -17.35 -8.83
CA VAL A 63 4.78 -18.74 -8.38
C VAL A 63 5.66 -19.10 -7.17
N ALA A 64 6.73 -18.36 -6.90
CA ALA A 64 7.60 -18.55 -5.74
C ALA A 64 7.05 -17.86 -4.49
N GLY A 65 6.21 -16.83 -4.67
CA GLY A 65 5.42 -16.21 -3.62
C GLY A 65 5.37 -14.70 -3.74
N ARG A 66 5.09 -14.03 -2.62
CA ARG A 66 4.94 -12.57 -2.56
C ARG A 66 6.11 -11.91 -1.84
N GLU A 67 6.63 -10.84 -2.42
CA GLU A 67 7.68 -10.00 -1.84
C GLU A 67 7.30 -8.51 -1.86
N SER A 68 7.93 -7.73 -0.98
CA SER A 68 7.79 -6.27 -0.98
C SER A 68 8.86 -5.63 -1.84
N LEU A 69 8.44 -4.72 -2.72
CA LEU A 69 9.35 -4.00 -3.61
C LEU A 69 9.62 -2.59 -3.09
N GLY A 70 10.88 -2.17 -3.23
CA GLY A 70 11.31 -0.81 -2.95
C GLY A 70 11.16 -0.44 -1.47
N ARG A 71 10.98 0.86 -1.22
CA ARG A 71 10.83 1.40 0.14
C ARG A 71 9.37 1.57 0.49
N ARG A 72 9.05 1.30 1.74
CA ARG A 72 7.80 1.73 2.36
C ARG A 72 7.73 3.27 2.35
N VAL A 73 6.63 3.80 1.86
CA VAL A 73 6.33 5.24 1.82
C VAL A 73 5.35 5.56 2.94
N GLU A 74 5.58 6.66 3.65
CA GLU A 74 4.71 7.13 4.73
C GLU A 74 4.26 8.56 4.45
N ALA A 75 3.01 8.85 4.77
CA ALA A 75 2.44 10.20 4.74
C ALA A 75 1.73 10.47 6.06
N THR A 76 1.82 11.71 6.54
CA THR A 76 1.07 12.19 7.70
C THR A 76 -0.02 13.13 7.23
N MET A 77 -1.22 12.91 7.73
CA MET A 77 -2.42 13.68 7.45
C MET A 77 -2.75 14.52 8.68
N HIS A 78 -2.91 15.81 8.50
CA HIS A 78 -2.98 16.75 9.61
C HIS A 78 -4.40 16.92 10.12
N PRO A 79 -4.57 17.37 11.39
CA PRO A 79 -5.86 17.80 11.89
C PRO A 79 -6.43 18.94 11.03
N LEU A 80 -7.71 18.84 10.68
CA LEU A 80 -8.47 19.92 10.06
C LEU A 80 -9.40 20.56 11.10
N PRO A 81 -9.49 21.90 11.14
CA PRO A 81 -10.25 22.62 12.15
C PRO A 81 -11.78 22.50 11.96
N SER A 82 -12.25 22.06 10.80
CA SER A 82 -13.67 21.86 10.49
C SER A 82 -13.86 20.72 9.50
N ALA A 83 -15.10 20.37 9.18
CA ALA A 83 -15.40 19.33 8.19
C ALA A 83 -14.81 19.70 6.81
N GLY A 84 -13.86 18.89 6.32
CA GLY A 84 -13.17 19.13 5.05
C GLY A 84 -12.27 17.95 4.70
N VAL A 85 -11.83 17.81 3.46
CA VAL A 85 -11.04 16.65 3.04
C VAL A 85 -9.54 16.98 3.07
N ASP A 86 -8.77 16.25 3.86
CA ASP A 86 -7.31 16.23 3.74
C ASP A 86 -6.95 15.07 2.82
N VAL A 87 -6.20 15.34 1.75
CA VAL A 87 -5.79 14.35 0.75
C VAL A 87 -4.28 14.33 0.68
N VAL A 88 -3.70 13.14 0.80
CA VAL A 88 -2.27 12.91 0.57
C VAL A 88 -2.10 11.96 -0.61
N SER A 89 -1.12 12.25 -1.45
CA SER A 89 -0.70 11.37 -2.54
C SER A 89 0.59 10.66 -2.16
N LEU A 90 0.61 9.33 -2.29
CA LEU A 90 1.79 8.51 -2.08
C LEU A 90 2.25 7.97 -3.43
N ALA A 91 3.48 8.32 -3.82
CA ALA A 91 4.14 7.77 -5.00
C ALA A 91 5.11 6.67 -4.57
N LEU A 92 5.03 5.51 -5.23
CA LEU A 92 5.88 4.35 -4.98
C LEU A 92 6.67 4.01 -6.25
N VAL A 93 7.92 3.61 -6.05
CA VAL A 93 8.80 3.16 -7.12
C VAL A 93 9.53 1.90 -6.68
N GLY A 94 9.69 0.95 -7.59
CA GLY A 94 10.34 -0.32 -7.33
C GLY A 94 10.89 -0.94 -8.61
N SER A 95 11.76 -1.93 -8.45
CA SER A 95 12.17 -2.78 -9.55
C SER A 95 12.51 -4.18 -9.04
N VAL A 96 12.27 -5.19 -9.86
CA VAL A 96 12.59 -6.58 -9.56
C VAL A 96 13.04 -7.28 -10.84
N ASP A 97 13.93 -8.26 -10.68
CA ASP A 97 14.36 -9.12 -11.76
C ASP A 97 13.52 -10.38 -11.74
N VAL A 98 12.95 -10.73 -12.89
CA VAL A 98 12.01 -11.83 -13.02
C VAL A 98 12.41 -12.73 -14.18
N ASP A 99 12.13 -14.02 -14.02
CA ASP A 99 12.21 -14.99 -15.10
C ASP A 99 10.99 -14.87 -16.03
N ALA A 100 10.95 -15.69 -17.08
CA ALA A 100 9.76 -15.79 -17.91
C ALA A 100 8.58 -16.37 -17.10
N GLY A 101 7.41 -15.76 -17.22
CA GLY A 101 6.22 -16.21 -16.50
C GLY A 101 5.19 -15.12 -16.24
N ALA A 102 4.19 -15.49 -15.45
CA ALA A 102 3.14 -14.58 -14.99
C ALA A 102 3.54 -13.95 -13.66
N HIS A 103 3.40 -12.63 -13.59
CA HIS A 103 3.73 -11.80 -12.45
C HIS A 103 2.55 -10.88 -12.13
N ASP A 104 2.31 -10.64 -10.84
CA ASP A 104 1.39 -9.62 -10.37
C ASP A 104 2.13 -8.56 -9.58
N VAL A 105 1.68 -7.31 -9.72
CA VAL A 105 2.20 -6.16 -8.99
C VAL A 105 1.03 -5.41 -8.40
N SER A 106 1.10 -5.17 -7.09
CA SER A 106 0.04 -4.49 -6.35
C SER A 106 0.58 -3.46 -5.35
N ILE A 107 -0.30 -2.57 -4.90
CA ILE A 107 0.00 -1.63 -3.81
C ILE A 107 -0.68 -2.14 -2.54
N GLN A 108 0.08 -2.28 -1.47
CA GLN A 108 -0.46 -2.53 -0.14
C GLN A 108 -0.36 -1.27 0.72
N CYS A 109 -1.50 -0.75 1.17
CA CYS A 109 -1.56 0.38 2.08
C CYS A 109 -2.25 0.05 3.40
N SER A 110 -1.84 0.74 4.46
CA SER A 110 -2.50 0.71 5.76
C SER A 110 -2.48 2.09 6.41
N ALA A 111 -3.52 2.38 7.20
CA ALA A 111 -3.46 3.47 8.16
C ALA A 111 -2.75 2.95 9.42
N LEU A 112 -1.71 3.65 9.86
CA LEU A 112 -1.02 3.35 11.11
C LEU A 112 -1.79 4.03 12.23
N ASP A 113 -2.25 3.27 13.21
CA ASP A 113 -2.88 3.81 14.41
C ASP A 113 -1.82 4.60 15.23
N SER A 114 -1.96 5.92 15.25
CA SER A 114 -1.39 6.73 16.32
C SER A 114 -2.48 6.88 17.38
N PRO A 115 -2.22 6.49 18.65
CA PRO A 115 -3.16 6.75 19.73
C PRO A 115 -3.49 8.24 19.80
N PRO A 116 -4.78 8.64 19.90
CA PRO A 116 -5.97 7.80 19.96
C PRO A 116 -6.56 7.43 18.58
N ALA A 117 -6.54 6.13 18.25
CA ALA A 117 -7.19 5.38 17.14
C ALA A 117 -7.65 6.16 15.88
N ASN A 118 -7.03 5.84 14.75
CA ASN A 118 -7.28 6.40 13.42
C ASN A 118 -8.43 5.66 12.72
N ALA A 119 -9.65 5.86 13.19
CA ALA A 119 -10.82 5.22 12.58
C ALA A 119 -11.37 6.00 11.37
N GLY A 120 -10.56 6.38 10.37
CA GLY A 120 -11.09 7.11 9.22
C GLY A 120 -10.11 7.57 8.17
N VAL A 121 -9.35 6.65 7.59
CA VAL A 121 -8.64 6.88 6.33
C VAL A 121 -9.24 5.98 5.26
N SER A 122 -9.41 6.52 4.06
CA SER A 122 -9.83 5.76 2.89
C SER A 122 -8.85 6.00 1.73
N PHE A 123 -8.66 4.98 0.92
CA PHE A 123 -7.75 5.00 -0.24
C PHE A 123 -8.56 5.06 -1.53
N PHE A 124 -8.06 5.79 -2.52
CA PHE A 124 -8.71 5.94 -3.82
C PHE A 124 -7.70 6.27 -4.91
N SER A 125 -8.15 6.14 -6.17
CA SER A 125 -7.35 6.48 -7.36
C SER A 125 -5.96 5.83 -7.36
N ALA A 126 -5.89 4.53 -7.07
CA ALA A 126 -4.63 3.81 -7.20
C ALA A 126 -4.34 3.50 -8.67
N SER A 127 -3.07 3.63 -9.06
CA SER A 127 -2.56 3.28 -10.38
C SER A 127 -1.21 2.62 -10.24
N VAL A 128 -0.96 1.62 -11.08
CA VAL A 128 0.30 0.89 -11.16
C VAL A 128 0.67 0.82 -12.64
N ASN A 129 1.87 1.28 -12.98
CA ASN A 129 2.47 1.12 -14.29
C ASN A 129 3.69 0.20 -14.15
N VAL A 130 3.76 -0.80 -15.02
CA VAL A 130 4.84 -1.79 -15.05
C VAL A 130 5.44 -1.79 -16.44
N ASP A 131 6.73 -1.49 -16.53
CA ASP A 131 7.52 -1.61 -17.77
C ASP A 131 8.44 -2.82 -17.64
N ALA A 132 8.33 -3.76 -18.58
CA ALA A 132 9.27 -4.88 -18.70
C ALA A 132 10.42 -4.51 -19.64
N VAL A 133 11.64 -4.57 -19.12
CA VAL A 133 12.85 -4.35 -19.91
C VAL A 133 13.58 -5.70 -20.05
N PRO A 134 13.68 -6.27 -21.27
CA PRO A 134 14.44 -7.49 -21.50
C PRO A 134 15.88 -7.35 -21.03
N ARG A 135 16.44 -8.42 -20.46
CA ARG A 135 17.84 -8.50 -20.04
C ARG A 135 18.74 -9.19 -21.04
#